data_AF-A0A7J3GCV6-F1
#
_entry.id   AF-A0A7J3GCV6-F1
#
_cell.length_a   1.000
_cell.length_b   1.000
_cell.length_c   1.000
_cell.angle_alpha   90.00
_cell.angle_beta   90.00
_cell.angle_gamma   90.00
#
_symmetry.space_group_name_H-M   'P 1'
#
loop_
_entity.id
_entity.type
_entity.pdbx_description
1 polymer ?
#
loop_
_entity_poly.entity_id
_entity_poly.type
_entity_poly.pdbx_seq_one_letter_code
_entity_poly.pdbx_strand_id
1 'polypeptide(L)'
;MPETVYIGPYRPQLVEPERFELLVEDGRIIDARLELGYMHRGIEKLFTTKTYMQNLALAERICGICSGIHTLCYAQTVERLMGIEVPERAKYLRCIYMELERLHSHYLWFGILAHSLHEHEAFLKIMGERERIQ
;
A
#
# COMPACT_ATOMS: atom_id res chain seq x y z
N MET A 1 19.35 32.59 -3.22
CA MET A 1 20.35 31.52 -3.37
C MET A 1 19.63 30.23 -3.00
N PRO A 2 19.68 29.20 -3.84
CA PRO A 2 18.95 27.97 -3.58
C PRO A 2 19.39 27.33 -2.26
N GLU A 3 18.44 26.86 -1.47
CA GLU A 3 18.67 26.10 -0.25
C GLU A 3 18.28 24.63 -0.43
N THR A 4 18.94 23.73 0.28
CA THR A 4 18.63 22.30 0.26
C THR A 4 17.88 21.91 1.52
N VAL A 5 16.68 21.36 1.35
CA VAL A 5 15.80 20.87 2.44
C VAL A 5 15.74 19.35 2.41
N TYR A 6 15.97 18.71 3.55
CA TYR A 6 15.92 17.24 3.69
C TYR A 6 14.68 16.77 4.47
N ILE A 7 13.94 15.85 3.85
CA ILE A 7 12.78 15.18 4.45
C ILE A 7 13.06 13.67 4.48
N GLY A 8 12.75 13.01 5.60
CA GLY A 8 12.96 11.56 5.77
C GLY A 8 14.37 11.16 6.23
N PRO A 9 14.70 9.84 6.23
CA PRO A 9 13.81 8.74 5.84
C PRO A 9 12.73 8.44 6.89
N TYR A 10 12.94 8.84 8.14
CA TYR A 10 11.99 8.63 9.23
C TYR A 10 11.38 9.95 9.67
N ARG A 11 10.16 10.25 9.21
CA ARG A 11 9.37 11.39 9.68
C ARG A 11 7.91 11.00 9.90
N PRO A 12 7.22 11.57 10.90
CA PRO A 12 5.81 11.25 11.19
C PRO A 12 4.85 11.45 10.00
N GLN A 13 5.20 12.33 9.06
CA GLN A 13 4.39 12.64 7.89
C GLN A 13 4.55 11.63 6.74
N LEU A 14 5.57 10.77 6.80
CA LEU A 14 5.84 9.77 5.78
C LEU A 14 5.23 8.43 6.19
N VAL A 15 4.42 7.85 5.31
CA VAL A 15 3.79 6.54 5.51
C VAL A 15 4.83 5.41 5.40
N GLU A 16 5.80 5.57 4.51
CA GLU A 16 6.90 4.64 4.28
C GLU A 16 8.25 5.37 4.42
N PRO A 17 9.36 4.67 4.72
CA PRO A 17 10.65 5.30 4.81
C PRO A 17 11.15 5.75 3.43
N GLU A 18 11.18 7.06 3.22
CA GLU A 18 11.52 7.71 1.96
C GLU A 18 12.35 8.95 2.25
N ARG A 19 13.45 9.17 1.53
CA ARG A 19 14.28 10.36 1.71
C ARG A 19 14.16 11.28 0.50
N PHE A 20 13.84 12.54 0.78
CA PHE A 20 13.75 13.61 -0.20
C PHE A 20 14.82 14.66 0.08
N GLU A 21 15.59 14.98 -0.94
CA GLU A 21 16.47 16.15 -0.99
C GLU A 21 15.87 17.15 -1.96
N LEU A 22 15.36 18.25 -1.43
CA LEU A 22 14.63 19.27 -2.19
C LEU A 22 15.51 20.50 -2.36
N LEU A 23 15.66 20.99 -3.59
CA LEU A 23 16.27 22.27 -3.87
C LEU A 23 15.17 23.33 -3.91
N VAL A 24 15.27 24.33 -3.04
CA VAL A 24 14.24 25.36 -2.84
C VAL A 24 14.81 26.73 -3.16
N GLU A 25 14.11 27.51 -3.98
CA GLU A 25 14.42 28.92 -4.25
C GLU A 25 13.12 29.73 -4.20
N ASP A 26 13.13 30.84 -3.45
CA ASP A 26 11.98 31.72 -3.25
C ASP A 26 10.67 30.99 -2.86
N GLY A 27 10.80 29.98 -1.97
CA GLY A 27 9.68 29.18 -1.48
C GLY A 27 9.13 28.16 -2.49
N ARG A 28 9.80 27.96 -3.63
CA ARG A 28 9.42 26.97 -4.65
C ARG A 28 10.44 25.84 -4.72
N ILE A 29 9.95 24.61 -4.82
CA ILE A 29 10.79 23.46 -5.14
C ILE A 29 11.18 23.57 -6.62
N ILE A 30 12.47 23.72 -6.90
CA ILE A 30 13.02 23.82 -8.26
C ILE A 30 13.68 22.51 -8.72
N ASP A 31 14.08 21.65 -7.78
CA ASP A 31 14.56 20.29 -8.05
C ASP A 31 14.28 19.37 -6.85
N ALA A 32 14.23 18.06 -7.09
CA ALA A 32 14.03 17.05 -6.07
C ALA A 32 14.76 15.76 -6.41
N ARG A 33 15.59 15.29 -5.47
CA ARG A 33 16.20 13.97 -5.51
C ARG A 33 15.51 13.06 -4.50
N LEU A 34 15.03 11.92 -4.98
CA LEU A 34 14.37 10.89 -4.18
C LEU A 34 15.32 9.72 -3.97
N GLU A 35 15.46 9.30 -2.71
CA GLU A 35 16.10 8.07 -2.32
C GLU A 35 15.05 7.14 -1.72
N LEU A 36 14.83 6.01 -2.40
CA LEU A 36 13.83 4.99 -2.05
C LEU A 36 14.54 3.66 -1.76
N GLY A 37 13.76 2.65 -1.35
CA GLY A 37 14.25 1.27 -1.21
C GLY A 37 14.71 0.89 0.20
N TYR A 38 14.51 1.75 1.19
CA TYR A 38 14.78 1.44 2.61
C TYR A 38 14.01 0.20 3.12
N MET A 39 12.87 -0.11 2.51
CA MET A 39 12.04 -1.29 2.80
C MET A 39 12.16 -2.40 1.73
N HIS A 40 13.22 -2.38 0.91
CA HIS A 40 13.43 -3.41 -0.10
C HIS A 40 13.68 -4.79 0.54
N ARG A 41 12.80 -5.74 0.25
CA ARG A 41 12.81 -7.11 0.82
C ARG A 41 13.14 -8.20 -0.19
N GLY A 42 13.47 -7.86 -1.44
CA GLY A 42 13.75 -8.84 -2.49
C GLY A 42 12.58 -9.78 -2.80
N ILE A 43 11.34 -9.30 -2.64
CA ILE A 43 10.11 -10.12 -2.76
C ILE A 43 10.07 -10.87 -4.10
N GLU A 44 10.34 -10.19 -5.22
CA GLU A 44 10.35 -10.83 -6.55
C GLU A 44 11.35 -11.98 -6.64
N LYS A 45 12.55 -11.82 -6.05
CA LYS A 45 13.53 -12.91 -6.01
C LYS A 45 13.02 -14.07 -5.17
N LEU A 46 12.34 -13.80 -4.04
CA LEU A 46 11.74 -14.83 -3.20
C LEU A 46 10.61 -15.60 -3.92
N PHE A 47 9.85 -14.96 -4.82
CA PHE A 47 8.86 -15.66 -5.65
C PHE A 47 9.50 -16.77 -6.51
N THR A 48 10.77 -16.60 -6.92
CA THR A 48 11.47 -17.60 -7.75
C THR A 48 11.94 -18.84 -6.98
N THR A 49 11.96 -18.80 -5.65
CA THR A 49 12.50 -19.88 -4.81
C THR A 49 11.42 -20.69 -4.09
N LYS A 50 10.14 -20.31 -4.26
CA LYS A 50 9.00 -20.87 -3.53
C LYS A 50 7.98 -21.47 -4.49
N THR A 51 7.17 -22.38 -3.97
CA THR A 51 6.07 -22.97 -4.75
C THR A 51 4.95 -21.95 -4.98
N TYR A 52 4.09 -22.20 -5.98
CA TYR A 52 2.96 -21.32 -6.26
C TYR A 52 2.08 -21.09 -5.02
N MET A 53 1.86 -22.12 -4.20
CA MET A 53 1.07 -22.04 -2.97
C MET A 53 1.78 -21.25 -1.86
N GLN A 54 3.09 -21.44 -1.67
CA GLN A 54 3.84 -20.66 -0.69
C GLN A 54 3.89 -19.17 -1.02
N ASN A 55 3.86 -18.85 -2.31
CA ASN A 55 3.87 -17.50 -2.82
C ASN A 55 2.58 -16.71 -2.58
N LEU A 56 1.45 -17.36 -2.27
CA LEU A 56 0.22 -16.66 -1.84
C LEU A 56 0.47 -15.83 -0.59
N ALA A 57 1.07 -16.45 0.44
CA ALA A 57 1.43 -15.74 1.68
C ALA A 57 2.50 -14.66 1.45
N LEU A 58 3.36 -14.82 0.44
CA LEU A 58 4.33 -13.79 0.08
C LEU A 58 3.64 -12.60 -0.61
N ALA A 59 2.64 -12.86 -1.47
CA ALA A 59 1.84 -11.83 -2.14
C ALA A 59 1.08 -10.93 -1.15
N GLU A 60 0.51 -11.51 -0.09
CA GLU A 60 -0.14 -10.76 1.01
C GLU A 60 0.77 -9.69 1.63
N ARG A 61 2.09 -9.91 1.60
CA ARG A 61 3.09 -9.05 2.23
C ARG A 61 3.68 -8.00 1.31
N ILE A 62 3.26 -7.91 0.04
CA ILE A 62 3.73 -6.87 -0.89
C ILE A 62 3.38 -5.48 -0.34
N CYS A 63 2.14 -5.32 0.11
CA CYS A 63 1.57 -4.09 0.69
C CYS A 63 1.06 -4.40 2.10
N GLY A 64 1.43 -3.60 3.10
CA GLY A 64 0.95 -3.76 4.47
C GLY A 64 -0.50 -3.29 4.71
N ILE A 65 -1.11 -2.67 3.70
CA ILE A 65 -2.44 -2.05 3.77
C ILE A 65 -3.48 -2.81 2.93
N CYS A 66 -3.03 -3.34 1.78
CA CYS A 66 -3.84 -3.84 0.68
C CYS A 66 -3.50 -5.31 0.35
N SER A 67 -3.36 -6.13 1.38
CA SER A 67 -2.91 -7.53 1.27
C SER A 67 -3.84 -8.41 0.44
N GLY A 68 -5.15 -8.13 0.46
CA GLY A 68 -6.15 -8.94 -0.21
C GLY A 68 -6.02 -8.86 -1.74
N ILE A 69 -5.88 -7.66 -2.29
CA ILE A 69 -5.78 -7.45 -3.73
C ILE A 69 -4.51 -8.05 -4.32
N HIS A 70 -3.37 -7.95 -3.63
CA HIS A 70 -2.12 -8.56 -4.10
C HIS A 70 -2.22 -10.08 -4.18
N THR A 71 -2.85 -10.68 -3.18
CA THR A 71 -3.07 -12.13 -3.11
C THR A 71 -4.02 -12.60 -4.20
N LEU A 72 -5.12 -11.86 -4.42
CA LEU A 72 -6.07 -12.17 -5.48
C LEU A 72 -5.43 -12.02 -6.87
N CYS A 73 -4.69 -10.94 -7.11
CA CYS A 73 -3.99 -10.70 -8.38
C CYS A 73 -3.02 -11.86 -8.69
N TYR A 74 -2.25 -12.28 -7.68
CA TYR A 74 -1.35 -13.42 -7.81
C TYR A 74 -2.12 -14.73 -8.09
N ALA A 75 -3.18 -15.02 -7.34
CA ALA A 75 -4.00 -16.21 -7.54
C ALA A 75 -4.61 -16.26 -8.94
N GLN A 76 -5.20 -15.16 -9.41
CA GLN A 76 -5.78 -15.06 -10.76
C GLN A 76 -4.74 -15.25 -11.86
N THR A 77 -3.51 -14.76 -11.63
CA THR A 77 -2.39 -14.97 -12.55
C THR A 77 -2.02 -16.44 -12.66
N VAL A 78 -1.88 -17.14 -11.53
CA VAL A 78 -1.59 -18.58 -11.50
C VAL A 78 -2.73 -19.39 -12.11
N GLU A 79 -3.99 -19.08 -11.79
CA GLU A 79 -5.17 -19.74 -12.36
C GLU A 79 -5.20 -19.62 -13.88
N ARG A 80 -4.92 -18.43 -14.41
CA ARG A 80 -4.84 -18.18 -15.85
C ARG A 80 -3.72 -18.98 -16.50
N LEU A 81 -2.54 -19.04 -15.88
CA LEU A 81 -1.40 -19.81 -16.39
C LEU A 81 -1.70 -21.31 -16.43
N MET A 82 -2.46 -21.81 -15.47
CA MET A 82 -2.82 -23.23 -15.35
C MET A 82 -4.09 -23.62 -16.09
N GLY A 83 -4.81 -22.66 -16.71
CA GLY A 83 -6.08 -22.92 -17.37
C GLY A 83 -7.21 -23.33 -16.42
N ILE A 84 -7.17 -22.88 -15.17
CA ILE A 84 -8.16 -23.22 -14.15
C ILE A 84 -9.40 -22.34 -14.31
N GLU A 85 -10.56 -22.98 -14.44
CA GLU A 85 -11.84 -22.29 -14.37
C GLU A 85 -12.30 -22.15 -12.91
N VAL A 86 -12.42 -20.91 -12.44
CA VAL A 86 -12.86 -20.60 -11.08
C VAL A 86 -14.39 -20.74 -10.98
N PRO A 87 -14.93 -21.47 -10.00
CA PRO A 87 -16.36 -21.59 -9.80
C PRO A 87 -17.04 -20.22 -9.64
N GLU A 88 -18.26 -20.10 -10.17
CA GLU A 88 -18.99 -18.83 -10.17
C GLU A 88 -19.15 -18.22 -8.77
N ARG A 89 -19.49 -19.06 -7.77
CA ARG A 89 -19.56 -18.63 -6.37
C ARG A 89 -18.26 -18.00 -5.87
N ALA A 90 -17.10 -18.53 -6.27
CA ALA A 90 -15.82 -17.99 -5.84
C ALA A 90 -15.54 -16.61 -6.47
N LYS A 91 -15.98 -16.36 -7.71
CA LYS A 91 -15.89 -15.03 -8.33
C LYS A 91 -16.70 -13.99 -7.55
N TYR A 92 -17.93 -14.33 -7.16
CA TYR A 92 -18.77 -13.45 -6.33
C TYR A 92 -18.14 -13.17 -4.96
N LEU A 93 -17.65 -14.21 -4.28
CA LEU A 93 -17.00 -14.03 -2.97
C LEU A 93 -15.76 -13.14 -3.06
N ARG A 94 -14.93 -13.33 -4.10
CA ARG A 94 -13.77 -12.48 -4.37
C ARG A 94 -14.19 -11.03 -4.60
N CYS A 95 -15.22 -10.80 -5.42
CA CYS A 95 -15.72 -9.44 -5.67
C CYS A 95 -16.18 -8.76 -4.38
N ILE A 96 -17.03 -9.43 -3.59
CA ILE A 96 -17.52 -8.89 -2.31
C ILE A 96 -16.35 -8.55 -1.37
N TYR A 97 -15.41 -9.49 -1.21
CA TYR A 97 -14.25 -9.28 -0.35
C TYR A 97 -13.35 -8.12 -0.85
N MET A 98 -13.12 -8.00 -2.15
CA MET A 98 -12.33 -6.91 -2.72
C MET A 98 -13.00 -5.55 -2.57
N GLU A 99 -14.32 -5.46 -2.65
CA GLU A 99 -15.01 -4.20 -2.41
C GLU A 99 -15.02 -3.80 -0.93
N LEU A 100 -15.04 -4.77 -0.01
CA LEU A 100 -14.79 -4.50 1.42
C LEU A 100 -13.35 -4.03 1.67
N GLU A 101 -12.35 -4.69 1.09
CA GLU A 101 -10.95 -4.27 1.19
C GLU A 101 -10.74 -2.87 0.58
N ARG A 102 -11.38 -2.56 -0.55
CA ARG A 102 -11.36 -1.23 -1.17
C ARG A 102 -11.87 -0.17 -0.21
N LEU A 103 -13.04 -0.39 0.42
CA LEU A 103 -13.57 0.53 1.43
C LEU A 103 -12.60 0.69 2.60
N HIS A 104 -12.11 -0.42 3.15
CA HIS A 104 -11.15 -0.43 4.25
C HIS A 104 -9.85 0.35 3.92
N SER A 105 -9.35 0.23 2.69
CA SER A 105 -8.19 0.97 2.19
C SER A 105 -8.48 2.47 2.06
N HIS A 106 -9.64 2.85 1.51
CA HIS A 106 -10.02 4.26 1.40
C HIS A 106 -10.27 4.92 2.76
N TYR A 107 -10.88 4.22 3.71
CA TYR A 107 -11.02 4.73 5.07
C TYR A 107 -9.65 5.00 5.72
N LEU A 108 -8.67 4.11 5.53
CA LEU A 108 -7.31 4.38 6.00
C LEU A 108 -6.75 5.66 5.37
N TRP A 109 -6.91 5.83 4.05
CA TRP A 109 -6.42 6.99 3.33
C TRP A 109 -7.06 8.30 3.84
N PHE A 110 -8.38 8.31 4.03
CA PHE A 110 -9.08 9.45 4.61
C PHE A 110 -8.69 9.70 6.06
N GLY A 111 -8.43 8.65 6.84
CA GLY A 111 -7.93 8.75 8.20
C GLY A 111 -6.56 9.44 8.21
N ILE A 112 -5.61 8.96 7.42
CA ILE A 112 -4.27 9.56 7.28
C ILE A 112 -4.39 11.02 6.86
N LEU A 113 -5.24 11.35 5.88
CA LEU A 113 -5.48 12.73 5.45
C LEU A 113 -5.99 13.61 6.60
N ALA A 114 -7.01 13.17 7.34
CA ALA A 114 -7.54 13.90 8.48
C ALA A 114 -6.46 14.12 9.55
N HIS A 115 -5.64 13.09 9.81
CA HIS A 115 -4.51 13.20 10.74
C HIS A 115 -3.47 14.23 10.26
N SER A 116 -3.12 14.21 8.97
CA SER A 116 -2.19 15.16 8.37
C SER A 116 -2.69 16.61 8.40
N LEU A 117 -4.01 16.81 8.39
CA LEU A 117 -4.66 18.12 8.54
C LEU A 117 -4.88 18.51 10.01
N HIS A 118 -4.45 17.69 10.96
CA HIS A 118 -4.67 17.87 12.40
C HIS A 118 -6.15 17.82 12.84
N GLU A 119 -7.01 17.18 12.05
CA GLU A 119 -8.44 16.96 12.34
C GLU A 119 -8.67 15.67 13.14
N HIS A 120 -8.41 15.73 14.44
CA HIS A 120 -8.37 14.53 15.30
C HIS A 120 -9.73 13.81 15.43
N GLU A 121 -10.83 14.56 15.55
CA GLU A 121 -12.17 13.97 15.67
C GLU A 121 -12.58 13.21 14.39
N ALA A 122 -12.28 13.81 13.23
CA ALA A 122 -12.52 13.16 11.94
C ALA A 122 -11.68 11.89 11.79
N PHE A 123 -10.40 11.93 12.18
CA PHE A 123 -9.54 10.74 12.20
C PHE A 123 -10.15 9.62 13.03
N LEU A 124 -10.52 9.88 14.28
CA LEU A 124 -11.08 8.86 15.18
C LEU A 124 -12.37 8.25 14.62
N LYS A 125 -13.27 9.09 14.08
CA LYS A 125 -14.53 8.63 13.48
C LYS A 125 -14.28 7.74 12.25
N ILE A 126 -13.41 8.18 11.35
CA ILE A 126 -13.06 7.45 10.12
C ILE A 126 -12.42 6.10 10.46
N MET A 127 -11.47 6.09 11.39
CA MET A 127 -10.83 4.85 11.83
C MET A 127 -11.82 3.92 12.56
N GLY A 128 -12.76 4.47 13.32
CA GLY A 128 -13.84 3.70 13.93
C GLY A 128 -14.73 2.98 12.90
N GLU A 129 -15.09 3.65 11.80
CA GLU A 129 -15.84 2.99 10.71
C GLU A 129 -14.98 1.94 9.99
N ARG A 130 -13.68 2.17 9.84
CA ARG A 130 -12.75 1.20 9.26
C ARG A 130 -12.72 -0.11 10.04
N GLU A 131 -12.72 -0.07 11.37
CA GLU A 131 -12.71 -1.26 12.23
C GLU A 131 -13.98 -2.13 12.06
N ARG A 132 -15.08 -1.58 11.56
CA ARG A 132 -16.32 -2.35 11.30
C ARG A 132 -16.22 -3.24 10.06
N ILE A 133 -15.22 -3.00 9.21
CA ILE A 133 -14.98 -3.73 7.96
C ILE A 133 -13.90 -4.81 8.15
N GLN A 134 -13.07 -4.68 9.20
CA GLN A 134 -11.91 -5.54 9.45
C GLN A 134 -12.28 -6.95 9.91
#